data_AF-A0A3M2FWP7-F1
#
_entry.id   AF-A0A3M2FWP7-F1
#
_cell.length_a   1.000
_cell.length_b   1.000
_cell.length_c   1.000
_cell.angle_alpha   90.00
_cell.angle_beta   90.00
_cell.angle_gamma   90.00
#
_symmetry.space_group_name_H-M   'P 1'
#
loop_
_entity.id
_entity.type
_entity.pdbx_description
1 polymer ?
#
loop_
_entity_poly.entity_id
_entity_poly.type
_entity_poly.pdbx_seq_one_letter_code
_entity_poly.pdbx_strand_id
1 'polypeptide(L)'
;MSKKRIRLLVLVGVLVWSAQYVPGTIRWVDSQMAIVFAQRALQEGDQAAALNWLQRCTSLNPQHTRAYRLMGEIFYFQKRWAEAVRAYEKAVAAGSTDAVMFNNLGWTLIEHDLDYEKGIEYAKRSLELDPDKAYTEDTLGWGYYKLGDYEQALYWVEKAYQRAPHEPELKTHYDVLVDLVKQEQ
;
A
#
# COMPACT_ATOMS: atom_id res chain seq x y z
N MET A 1 24.26 -59.26 -53.02
CA MET A 1 23.06 -59.02 -53.87
C MET A 1 21.87 -58.89 -52.91
N SER A 2 21.03 -57.86 -52.85
CA SER A 2 20.57 -56.83 -53.78
C SER A 2 20.19 -55.55 -53.00
N LYS A 3 20.28 -54.40 -53.67
CA LYS A 3 20.16 -53.02 -53.19
C LYS A 3 18.70 -52.52 -53.13
N LYS A 4 18.49 -51.38 -52.43
CA LYS A 4 17.56 -50.22 -52.67
C LYS A 4 16.65 -49.96 -51.44
N ARG A 5 16.41 -48.74 -50.93
CA ARG A 5 16.71 -47.34 -51.35
C ARG A 5 16.52 -46.40 -50.14
N ILE A 6 17.40 -45.41 -50.01
CA ILE A 6 17.22 -44.18 -49.21
C ILE A 6 16.29 -43.23 -49.97
N ARG A 7 15.36 -42.52 -49.28
CA ARG A 7 14.99 -41.13 -49.59
C ARG A 7 14.54 -40.37 -48.33
N LEU A 8 15.36 -39.40 -47.96
CA LEU A 8 15.06 -38.23 -47.13
C LEU A 8 14.15 -37.27 -47.92
N LEU A 9 13.16 -36.65 -47.28
CA LEU A 9 12.52 -35.43 -47.80
C LEU A 9 12.02 -34.57 -46.63
N VAL A 10 12.79 -33.52 -46.38
CA VAL A 10 12.42 -32.32 -45.63
C VAL A 10 11.44 -31.52 -46.49
N LEU A 11 10.32 -31.09 -45.93
CA LEU A 11 9.47 -30.07 -46.54
C LEU A 11 9.04 -29.04 -45.48
N VAL A 12 9.62 -27.85 -45.65
CA VAL A 12 9.21 -26.59 -45.03
C VAL A 12 7.85 -26.20 -45.62
N GLY A 13 6.88 -25.90 -44.77
CA GLY A 13 5.59 -25.35 -45.15
C GLY A 13 5.15 -24.32 -44.11
N VAL A 14 5.29 -23.05 -44.46
CA VAL A 14 4.93 -21.87 -43.67
C VAL A 14 3.52 -21.41 -44.06
N LEU A 15 2.75 -20.98 -43.05
CA LEU A 15 1.49 -20.20 -43.04
C LEU A 15 0.14 -20.91 -43.24
N VAL A 16 -0.55 -21.16 -42.11
CA VAL A 16 -1.92 -20.66 -41.89
C VAL A 16 -2.02 -20.14 -40.44
N TRP A 17 -2.54 -18.93 -40.31
CA TRP A 17 -2.63 -18.11 -39.11
C TRP A 17 -4.00 -18.35 -38.46
N SER A 18 -4.07 -19.03 -37.31
CA SER A 18 -4.96 -18.70 -36.19
C SER A 18 -4.71 -19.67 -35.03
N ALA A 19 -4.22 -19.09 -33.93
CA ALA A 19 -4.18 -19.59 -32.57
C ALA A 19 -4.32 -21.11 -32.34
N GLN A 20 -3.23 -21.77 -31.91
CA GLN A 20 -3.28 -22.70 -30.78
C GLN A 20 -1.89 -23.24 -30.39
N TYR A 21 -1.57 -23.01 -29.11
CA TYR A 21 -0.85 -23.91 -28.22
C TYR A 21 0.66 -24.15 -28.46
N VAL A 22 1.48 -23.56 -27.58
CA VAL A 22 2.87 -23.97 -27.37
C VAL A 22 2.94 -24.79 -26.07
N PRO A 23 3.00 -26.13 -26.12
CA PRO A 23 3.24 -26.93 -24.92
C PRO A 23 4.68 -26.73 -24.45
N GLY A 24 4.88 -26.35 -23.18
CA GLY A 24 6.20 -26.27 -22.56
C GLY A 24 6.59 -24.92 -21.93
N THR A 25 5.75 -23.89 -22.02
CA THR A 25 6.00 -22.67 -21.24
C THR A 25 5.48 -22.85 -19.82
N ILE A 26 6.34 -23.29 -18.92
CA ILE A 26 6.21 -22.95 -17.51
C ILE A 26 6.06 -21.42 -17.46
N ARG A 27 4.85 -20.92 -17.19
CA ARG A 27 4.66 -19.50 -16.90
C ARG A 27 5.38 -19.26 -15.58
N TRP A 28 6.63 -18.81 -15.64
CA TRP A 28 7.31 -18.28 -14.47
C TRP A 28 6.37 -17.24 -13.87
N VAL A 29 5.96 -17.43 -12.62
CA VAL A 29 5.19 -16.41 -11.90
C VAL A 29 6.11 -15.21 -11.80
N ASP A 30 5.88 -14.20 -12.64
CA ASP A 30 6.52 -12.89 -12.57
C ASP A 30 5.90 -12.04 -11.45
N SER A 31 6.43 -10.84 -11.21
CA SER A 31 5.91 -9.98 -10.15
C SER A 31 4.44 -9.58 -10.37
N GLN A 32 4.00 -9.48 -11.63
CA GLN A 32 2.62 -9.10 -11.98
C GLN A 32 1.63 -10.24 -11.67
N MET A 33 2.01 -11.47 -11.94
CA MET A 33 1.21 -12.63 -11.58
C MET A 33 1.20 -12.85 -10.06
N ALA A 34 2.34 -12.63 -9.39
CA ALA A 34 2.44 -12.73 -7.94
C ALA A 34 1.51 -11.74 -7.22
N ILE A 35 1.44 -10.48 -7.66
CA ILE A 35 0.55 -9.48 -7.04
C ILE A 35 -0.94 -9.82 -7.26
N VAL A 36 -1.30 -10.44 -8.39
CA VAL A 36 -2.67 -10.91 -8.65
C VAL A 36 -3.04 -12.05 -7.72
N PHE A 37 -2.16 -13.04 -7.52
CA PHE A 37 -2.42 -14.12 -6.56
C PHE A 37 -2.50 -13.61 -5.11
N ALA A 38 -1.67 -12.64 -4.75
CA ALA A 38 -1.78 -11.98 -3.45
C ALA A 38 -3.16 -11.33 -3.24
N GLN A 39 -3.65 -10.59 -4.24
CA GLN A 39 -4.98 -9.97 -4.18
C GLN A 39 -6.10 -11.00 -4.10
N ARG A 40 -5.98 -12.09 -4.84
CA ARG A 40 -6.95 -13.18 -4.78
C ARG A 40 -7.01 -13.80 -3.39
N ALA A 41 -5.86 -14.08 -2.79
CA ALA A 41 -5.77 -14.59 -1.42
C ALA A 41 -6.38 -13.60 -0.41
N LEU A 42 -6.16 -12.29 -0.57
CA LEU A 42 -6.81 -11.26 0.26
C LEU A 42 -8.34 -11.27 0.13
N GLN A 43 -8.88 -11.45 -1.07
CA GLN A 43 -10.34 -11.57 -1.28
C GLN A 43 -10.92 -12.81 -0.60
N GLU A 44 -10.13 -13.87 -0.47
CA GLU A 44 -10.51 -15.12 0.20
C GLU A 44 -10.26 -15.05 1.72
N GLY A 45 -9.69 -13.95 2.23
CA GLY A 45 -9.33 -13.77 3.63
C GLY A 45 -8.05 -14.48 4.06
N ASP A 46 -7.32 -15.11 3.13
CA ASP A 46 -6.05 -15.80 3.42
C ASP A 46 -4.88 -14.81 3.39
N GLN A 47 -4.69 -14.10 4.51
CA GLN A 47 -3.58 -13.16 4.68
C GLN A 47 -2.21 -13.84 4.63
N ALA A 48 -2.10 -15.11 5.02
CA ALA A 48 -0.82 -15.83 5.02
C ALA A 48 -0.38 -16.15 3.59
N ALA A 49 -1.28 -16.68 2.77
CA ALA A 49 -1.02 -16.88 1.34
C ALA A 49 -0.75 -15.55 0.64
N ALA A 50 -1.50 -14.48 0.98
CA ALA A 50 -1.26 -13.15 0.44
C ALA A 50 0.17 -12.67 0.71
N LEU A 51 0.64 -12.74 1.97
CA LEU A 51 2.00 -12.34 2.33
C LEU A 51 3.07 -13.14 1.58
N ASN A 52 2.88 -14.46 1.42
CA ASN A 52 3.81 -15.29 0.65
C ASN A 52 3.92 -14.82 -0.81
N TRP A 53 2.79 -14.52 -1.45
CA TRP A 53 2.76 -14.00 -2.81
C TRP A 53 3.34 -12.59 -2.92
N LEU A 54 3.09 -11.72 -1.94
CA LEU A 54 3.68 -10.37 -1.89
C LEU A 54 5.20 -10.42 -1.70
N GLN A 55 5.70 -11.34 -0.87
CA GLN A 55 7.13 -11.54 -0.69
C GLN A 55 7.78 -12.08 -1.97
N ARG A 56 7.10 -12.97 -2.70
CA ARG A 56 7.55 -13.38 -4.03
C ARG A 56 7.50 -12.22 -5.04
N CYS A 57 6.47 -11.38 -5.00
CA CYS A 57 6.36 -10.22 -5.87
C CYS A 57 7.54 -9.27 -5.69
N THR A 58 7.87 -8.95 -4.43
CA THR A 58 8.96 -8.03 -4.08
C THR A 58 10.35 -8.62 -4.28
N SER A 59 10.52 -9.94 -4.21
CA SER A 59 11.79 -10.59 -4.58
C SER A 59 12.04 -10.58 -6.09
N LEU A 60 10.98 -10.66 -6.90
CA LEU A 60 11.06 -10.59 -8.36
C LEU A 60 11.17 -9.15 -8.86
N ASN A 61 10.52 -8.20 -8.17
CA ASN A 61 10.60 -6.78 -8.47
C ASN A 61 10.70 -5.98 -7.15
N PRO A 62 11.93 -5.63 -6.73
CA PRO A 62 12.15 -4.84 -5.51
C PRO A 62 11.59 -3.42 -5.56
N GLN A 63 11.19 -2.91 -6.74
CA GLN A 63 10.57 -1.58 -6.91
C GLN A 63 9.03 -1.67 -6.96
N HIS A 64 8.42 -2.81 -6.62
CA HIS A 64 6.98 -2.98 -6.70
C HIS A 64 6.24 -2.32 -5.51
N THR A 65 6.06 -1.00 -5.59
CA THR A 65 5.45 -0.14 -4.55
C THR A 65 4.13 -0.69 -3.99
N ARG A 66 3.21 -1.11 -4.86
CA ARG A 66 1.89 -1.66 -4.45
C ARG A 66 2.01 -2.92 -3.60
N ALA A 67 3.05 -3.74 -3.80
CA ALA A 67 3.22 -4.97 -3.04
C ALA A 67 3.60 -4.65 -1.60
N TYR A 68 4.55 -3.72 -1.42
CA TYR A 68 4.92 -3.21 -0.11
C TYR A 68 3.77 -2.51 0.61
N ARG A 69 2.95 -1.72 -0.10
CA ARG A 69 1.73 -1.13 0.49
C ARG A 69 0.80 -2.20 1.06
N LEU A 70 0.47 -3.23 0.27
CA LEU A 70 -0.41 -4.31 0.74
C LEU A 70 0.20 -5.09 1.91
N MET A 71 1.52 -5.31 1.91
CA MET A 71 2.20 -5.91 3.07
C MET A 71 2.03 -5.04 4.31
N GLY A 72 2.18 -3.71 4.17
CA GLY A 72 1.98 -2.75 5.26
C GLY A 72 0.56 -2.81 5.83
N GLU A 73 -0.45 -2.84 4.97
CA GLU A 73 -1.85 -2.96 5.38
C GLU A 73 -2.12 -4.27 6.13
N ILE A 74 -1.61 -5.39 5.62
CA ILE A 74 -1.76 -6.70 6.29
C ILE A 74 -1.11 -6.66 7.68
N PHE A 75 0.13 -6.15 7.78
CA PHE A 75 0.81 -6.06 9.07
C PHE A 75 0.11 -5.11 10.05
N TYR A 76 -0.46 -4.01 9.54
CA TYR A 76 -1.29 -3.10 10.35
C TYR A 76 -2.51 -3.85 10.92
N PHE A 77 -3.30 -4.54 10.10
CA PHE A 77 -4.46 -5.29 10.61
C PHE A 77 -4.07 -6.43 11.57
N GLN A 78 -2.85 -6.97 11.45
CA GLN A 78 -2.29 -7.96 12.38
C GLN A 78 -1.69 -7.36 13.66
N LYS A 79 -1.80 -6.05 13.86
CA LYS A 79 -1.21 -5.31 14.99
C LYS A 79 0.32 -5.36 15.05
N ARG A 80 0.97 -5.57 13.91
CA ARG A 80 2.43 -5.66 13.75
C ARG A 80 2.95 -4.33 13.23
N TRP A 81 2.81 -3.28 14.03
CA TRP A 81 3.00 -1.87 13.63
C TRP A 81 4.39 -1.59 13.07
N ALA A 82 5.44 -2.07 13.73
CA ALA A 82 6.81 -1.89 13.27
C ALA A 82 7.08 -2.57 11.92
N GLU A 83 6.39 -3.68 11.61
CA GLU A 83 6.48 -4.34 10.30
C GLU A 83 5.67 -3.60 9.24
N ALA A 84 4.52 -3.05 9.62
CA ALA A 84 3.72 -2.19 8.76
C ALA A 84 4.53 -0.97 8.31
N VAL A 85 5.15 -0.25 9.26
CA VAL A 85 6.04 0.89 8.99
C VAL A 85 7.17 0.49 8.04
N ARG A 86 7.91 -0.59 8.34
CA ARG A 86 8.99 -1.06 7.45
C ARG A 86 8.51 -1.39 6.05
N ALA A 87 7.33 -1.97 5.89
CA ALA A 87 6.77 -2.27 4.58
C ALA A 87 6.40 -0.98 3.84
N TYR A 88 5.71 -0.04 4.48
CA TYR A 88 5.40 1.26 3.88
C TYR A 88 6.66 2.05 3.50
N GLU A 89 7.69 2.08 4.36
CA GLU A 89 8.97 2.73 4.05
C GLU A 89 9.67 2.11 2.83
N LYS A 90 9.55 0.79 2.63
CA LYS A 90 10.01 0.15 1.39
C LYS A 90 9.20 0.60 0.17
N ALA A 91 7.89 0.84 0.32
CA ALA A 91 7.09 1.44 -0.74
C ALA A 91 7.57 2.87 -1.07
N VAL A 92 7.88 3.68 -0.05
CA VAL A 92 8.47 5.02 -0.22
C VAL A 92 9.82 4.93 -0.96
N ALA A 93 10.73 4.07 -0.50
CA ALA A 93 12.04 3.87 -1.14
C ALA A 93 11.94 3.35 -2.58
N ALA A 94 10.88 2.61 -2.90
CA ALA A 94 10.57 2.15 -4.26
C ALA A 94 9.90 3.23 -5.14
N GLY A 95 9.73 4.45 -4.66
CA GLY A 95 9.18 5.58 -5.42
C GLY A 95 7.65 5.66 -5.42
N SER A 96 7.00 5.19 -4.36
CA SER A 96 5.54 5.33 -4.24
C SER A 96 5.10 6.79 -4.25
N THR A 97 4.01 7.07 -4.97
CA THR A 97 3.29 8.36 -4.98
C THR A 97 1.84 8.19 -4.50
N ASP A 98 1.57 7.13 -3.74
CA ASP A 98 0.24 6.81 -3.21
C ASP A 98 -0.03 7.62 -1.94
N ALA A 99 -0.83 8.69 -2.06
CA ALA A 99 -1.18 9.57 -0.95
C ALA A 99 -1.79 8.80 0.23
N VAL A 100 -2.69 7.86 -0.05
CA VAL A 100 -3.34 7.05 1.00
C VAL A 100 -2.31 6.23 1.77
N MET A 101 -1.30 5.68 1.09
CA MET A 101 -0.22 4.96 1.76
C MET A 101 0.61 5.87 2.66
N PHE A 102 0.93 7.10 2.21
CA PHE A 102 1.63 8.09 3.03
C PHE A 102 0.82 8.45 4.28
N ASN A 103 -0.51 8.63 4.14
CA ASN A 103 -1.38 8.83 5.29
C ASN A 103 -1.36 7.63 6.24
N ASN A 104 -1.49 6.41 5.73
CA ASN A 104 -1.49 5.20 6.54
C ASN A 104 -0.17 5.02 7.30
N LEU A 105 0.96 5.33 6.68
CA LEU A 105 2.27 5.34 7.33
C LEU A 105 2.32 6.41 8.42
N GLY A 106 1.91 7.64 8.12
CA GLY A 106 1.85 8.73 9.09
C GLY A 106 1.00 8.39 10.31
N TRP A 107 -0.23 7.94 10.05
CA TRP A 107 -1.17 7.46 11.07
C TRP A 107 -0.57 6.33 11.91
N THR A 108 0.03 5.31 11.28
CA THR A 108 0.63 4.17 12.02
C THR A 108 1.74 4.63 12.96
N LEU A 109 2.55 5.61 12.55
CA LEU A 109 3.62 6.16 13.37
C LEU A 109 3.08 6.97 14.56
N ILE A 110 2.02 7.75 14.34
CA ILE A 110 1.41 8.63 15.33
C ILE A 110 0.57 7.83 16.34
N GLU A 111 -0.37 7.02 15.85
CA GLU A 111 -1.37 6.34 16.67
C GLU A 111 -0.76 5.26 17.58
N HIS A 112 0.39 4.72 17.19
CA HIS A 112 1.09 3.69 17.96
C HIS A 112 2.39 4.17 18.61
N ASP A 113 2.50 5.48 18.80
CA ASP A 113 3.57 6.13 19.57
C ASP A 113 4.99 5.71 19.12
N LEU A 114 5.19 5.59 17.80
CA LEU A 114 6.46 5.16 17.22
C LEU A 114 7.38 6.34 16.87
N ASP A 115 6.84 7.37 16.21
CA ASP A 115 7.57 8.58 15.78
C ASP A 115 6.58 9.66 15.31
N TYR A 116 6.27 10.63 16.17
CA TYR A 116 5.23 11.62 15.88
C TYR A 116 5.66 12.59 14.78
N GLU A 117 6.89 13.11 14.86
CA GLU A 117 7.46 14.07 13.93
C GLU A 117 7.50 13.49 12.51
N LYS A 118 8.02 12.27 12.37
CA LYS A 118 8.05 11.58 11.07
C LYS A 118 6.64 11.23 10.58
N GLY A 119 5.74 10.89 11.49
CA GLY A 119 4.34 10.66 11.16
C GLY A 119 3.67 11.88 10.54
N ILE A 120 3.89 13.07 11.13
CA ILE A 120 3.43 14.35 10.62
C ILE A 120 4.05 14.66 9.25
N GLU A 121 5.35 14.41 9.06
CA GLU A 121 6.00 14.59 7.74
C GLU A 121 5.33 13.75 6.65
N TYR A 122 5.03 12.48 6.92
CA TYR A 122 4.33 11.63 5.95
C TYR A 122 2.88 12.04 5.72
N ALA A 123 2.16 12.48 6.75
CA ALA A 123 0.81 13.01 6.58
C ALA A 123 0.80 14.32 5.76
N LYS A 124 1.80 15.20 5.94
CA LYS A 124 2.01 16.38 5.07
C LYS A 124 2.27 15.96 3.63
N ARG A 125 3.13 14.95 3.42
CA ARG A 125 3.42 14.41 2.09
C ARG A 125 2.17 13.82 1.42
N SER A 126 1.28 13.20 2.18
CA SER A 126 -0.03 12.76 1.68
C SER A 126 -0.85 13.94 1.15
N LEU A 127 -0.97 15.05 1.92
CA LEU A 127 -1.70 16.25 1.47
C LEU A 127 -1.03 16.98 0.30
N GLU A 128 0.30 16.91 0.16
CA GLU A 128 0.99 17.43 -1.02
C GLU A 128 0.61 16.67 -2.30
N LEU A 129 0.42 15.35 -2.19
CA LEU A 129 0.06 14.48 -3.30
C LEU A 129 -1.43 14.52 -3.61
N ASP A 130 -2.26 14.60 -2.57
CA ASP A 130 -3.71 14.67 -2.67
C ASP A 130 -4.27 15.65 -1.63
N PRO A 131 -4.44 16.93 -2.01
CA PRO A 131 -4.96 17.95 -1.13
C PRO A 131 -6.37 17.65 -0.62
N ASP A 132 -6.77 18.39 0.40
CA ASP A 132 -8.16 18.45 0.86
C ASP A 132 -8.74 17.09 1.30
N LYS A 133 -7.93 16.27 1.97
CA LYS A 133 -8.34 14.97 2.54
C LYS A 133 -8.59 15.08 4.02
N ALA A 134 -9.87 14.99 4.41
CA ALA A 134 -10.32 15.14 5.80
C ALA A 134 -9.58 14.19 6.76
N TYR A 135 -9.47 12.90 6.44
CA TYR A 135 -8.75 11.94 7.29
C TYR A 135 -7.24 12.22 7.40
N THR A 136 -6.62 12.84 6.40
CA THR A 136 -5.20 13.23 6.47
C THR A 136 -5.00 14.52 7.24
N GLU A 137 -5.91 15.49 7.08
CA GLU A 137 -5.98 16.68 7.94
C GLU A 137 -6.15 16.27 9.41
N ASP A 138 -7.03 15.31 9.68
CA ASP A 138 -7.22 14.74 11.02
C ASP A 138 -5.98 14.02 11.56
N THR A 139 -5.32 13.21 10.73
CA THR A 139 -4.04 12.57 11.09
C THR A 139 -2.97 13.60 11.48
N LEU A 140 -2.88 14.73 10.76
CA LEU A 140 -1.98 15.83 11.15
C LEU A 140 -2.37 16.42 12.49
N GLY A 141 -3.65 16.73 12.68
CA GLY A 141 -4.15 17.28 13.93
C GLY A 141 -3.87 16.37 15.11
N TRP A 142 -4.08 15.07 14.96
CA TRP A 142 -3.75 14.06 15.95
C TRP A 142 -2.24 13.97 16.22
N GLY A 143 -1.40 14.08 15.19
CA GLY A 143 0.05 14.15 15.35
C GLY A 143 0.50 15.36 16.18
N TYR A 144 -0.03 16.55 15.88
CA TYR A 144 0.27 17.76 16.65
C TYR A 144 -0.24 17.67 18.09
N TYR A 145 -1.41 17.05 18.30
CA TYR A 145 -1.94 16.76 19.62
C TYR A 145 -0.96 15.89 20.43
N LYS A 146 -0.41 14.82 19.83
CA LYS A 146 0.59 13.95 20.47
C LYS A 146 1.89 14.67 20.81
N LEU A 147 2.24 15.72 20.08
CA LEU A 147 3.38 16.60 20.37
C LEU A 147 3.08 17.69 21.42
N GLY A 148 1.81 17.85 21.83
CA GLY A 148 1.38 18.92 22.73
C GLY A 148 1.22 20.29 22.07
N ASP A 149 1.27 20.37 20.74
CA ASP A 149 0.99 21.59 19.98
C ASP A 149 -0.52 21.68 19.71
N TYR A 150 -1.27 22.07 20.74
CA TYR A 150 -2.73 22.09 20.69
C TYR A 150 -3.30 23.16 19.75
N GLU A 151 -2.55 24.23 19.48
CA GLU A 151 -2.94 25.25 18.50
C GLU A 151 -2.96 24.67 17.09
N GLN A 152 -1.87 23.99 16.68
CA GLN A 152 -1.83 23.31 15.39
C GLN A 152 -2.80 22.12 15.35
N ALA A 153 -2.93 21.38 16.45
CA ALA A 153 -3.87 20.26 16.52
C ALA A 153 -5.31 20.72 16.23
N LEU A 154 -5.77 21.76 16.93
CA LEU A 154 -7.12 22.29 16.77
C LEU A 154 -7.33 22.82 15.34
N TYR A 155 -6.36 23.56 14.78
CA TYR A 155 -6.44 24.05 13.41
C TYR A 155 -6.72 22.92 12.39
N TRP A 156 -5.95 21.84 12.46
CA TRP A 156 -6.05 20.74 11.50
C TRP A 156 -7.30 19.90 11.70
N VAL A 157 -7.66 19.57 12.94
CA VAL A 157 -8.87 18.79 13.23
C VAL A 157 -10.14 19.59 12.94
N GLU A 158 -10.17 20.89 13.24
CA GLU A 158 -11.29 21.76 12.85
C GLU A 158 -11.48 21.75 11.33
N LYS A 159 -10.39 21.91 10.58
CA LYS A 159 -10.41 21.87 9.11
C LYS A 159 -10.94 20.52 8.59
N ALA A 160 -10.49 19.41 9.18
CA ALA A 160 -10.96 18.07 8.84
C ALA A 160 -12.48 17.92 9.10
N TYR A 161 -12.95 18.35 10.27
CA TYR A 161 -14.36 18.29 10.65
C TYR A 161 -15.24 19.18 9.77
N GLN A 162 -14.83 20.41 9.47
CA GLN A 162 -15.56 21.30 8.57
C GLN A 162 -15.73 20.69 7.17
N ARG A 163 -14.74 19.93 6.71
CA ARG A 163 -14.76 19.27 5.41
C ARG A 163 -15.71 18.08 5.36
N ALA A 164 -15.74 17.29 6.43
CA ALA A 164 -16.59 16.10 6.52
C ALA A 164 -17.34 16.06 7.87
N PRO A 165 -18.32 16.96 8.08
CA PRO A 165 -18.95 17.17 9.39
C PRO A 165 -19.88 16.02 9.83
N HIS A 166 -20.15 15.08 8.93
CA HIS A 166 -20.97 13.90 9.21
C HIS A 166 -20.13 12.68 9.60
N GLU A 167 -18.80 12.78 9.59
CA GLU A 167 -17.89 11.72 10.00
C GLU A 167 -17.75 11.71 11.53
N PRO A 168 -18.24 10.66 12.23
CA PRO A 168 -18.26 10.63 13.71
C PRO A 168 -16.87 10.69 14.35
N GLU A 169 -15.88 10.09 13.68
CA GLU A 169 -14.49 10.06 14.15
C GLU A 169 -13.90 11.47 14.19
N LEU A 170 -14.07 12.24 13.11
CA LEU A 170 -13.58 13.63 13.01
C LEU A 170 -14.24 14.54 14.04
N LYS A 171 -15.55 14.37 14.26
CA LYS A 171 -16.27 15.10 15.30
C LYS A 171 -15.70 14.79 16.69
N THR A 172 -15.39 13.52 16.94
CA THR A 172 -14.86 13.08 18.23
C THR A 172 -13.52 13.74 18.52
N HIS A 173 -12.59 13.72 17.56
CA HIS A 173 -11.29 14.38 17.71
C HIS A 173 -11.45 15.90 17.89
N TYR A 174 -12.37 16.52 17.16
CA TYR A 174 -12.65 17.95 17.29
C TYR A 174 -13.16 18.32 18.69
N ASP A 175 -14.17 17.60 19.20
CA ASP A 175 -14.74 17.85 20.52
C ASP A 175 -13.67 17.70 21.62
N VAL A 176 -12.82 16.66 21.53
CA VAL A 176 -11.71 16.43 22.47
C VAL A 176 -10.74 17.61 22.50
N LEU A 177 -10.31 18.10 21.34
CA LEU A 177 -9.35 19.21 21.27
C LEU A 177 -9.95 20.54 21.72
N VAL A 178 -11.20 20.80 21.39
CA VAL A 178 -11.91 22.00 21.86
C VAL A 178 -11.99 22.01 23.39
N ASP A 179 -12.31 20.89 24.02
CA ASP A 179 -12.40 20.81 25.47
C ASP A 179 -11.05 20.91 26.16
N LEU A 180 -9.99 20.37 25.56
CA LEU A 180 -8.62 20.52 26.05
C LEU A 180 -8.14 21.97 26.00
N VAL A 181 -8.28 22.64 24.85
CA VAL A 181 -7.84 24.05 24.69
C VAL A 181 -8.57 24.98 25.66
N LYS A 182 -9.85 24.71 25.97
CA LYS A 182 -10.60 25.47 26.99
C LYS A 182 -10.08 25.28 28.42
N GLN A 183 -9.46 24.13 28.73
CA GLN A 183 -8.95 23.85 30.07
C GLN A 183 -7.59 24.49 30.33
N GLU A 184 -6.84 24.82 29.27
CA GLU A 184 -5.52 25.45 29.36
C GLU A 184 -5.56 26.99 29.40
N GLN A 185 -6.74 27.58 29.26
CA GLN A 185 -7.01 29.03 29.32
C GLN A 185 -7.66 29.43 30.65
#